data_AF-A0A8R1IS19-F1
#
_entry.id   AF-A0A8R1IS19-F1
#
_cell.length_a   1.000
_cell.length_b   1.000
_cell.length_c   1.000
_cell.angle_alpha   90.00
_cell.angle_beta   90.00
_cell.angle_gamma   90.00
#
_symmetry.space_group_name_H-M   'P 1'
#
loop_
_entity.id
_entity.type
_entity.pdbx_description
1 polymer ?
#
loop_
_entity_poly.entity_id
_entity_poly.type
_entity_poly.pdbx_seq_one_letter_code
_entity_poly.pdbx_strand_id
1 'polypeptide(L)'
;MASSAVSLGARLIGQKIPKVAVRGVVTSAQNANAQVKQEKTSFGNLKDSDRIFTNLYGRHDYRLKGALSRGDWHKTKEIILKGSDWILGELKTSGLRGRGGAGSIGYEVGIHEQP
;
A
#
# COMPACT_ATOMS: atom_id res chain seq x y z
N MET A 1 64.14 -24.54 -46.23
CA MET A 1 64.01 -24.99 -44.83
C MET A 1 64.62 -23.93 -43.92
N ALA A 2 64.09 -23.78 -42.70
CA ALA A 2 64.45 -22.85 -41.61
C ALA A 2 63.90 -21.39 -41.79
N SER A 3 62.79 -21.01 -41.14
CA SER A 3 62.55 -20.68 -39.71
C SER A 3 62.92 -19.21 -39.39
N SER A 4 61.93 -18.34 -39.10
CA SER A 4 61.51 -17.88 -37.73
C SER A 4 62.62 -17.08 -37.01
N ALA A 5 62.44 -15.96 -36.30
CA ALA A 5 61.33 -15.10 -35.89
C ALA A 5 61.95 -13.90 -35.11
N VAL A 6 61.08 -13.01 -34.59
CA VAL A 6 61.23 -12.16 -33.38
C VAL A 6 61.74 -10.71 -33.54
N SER A 7 60.76 -9.79 -33.50
CA SER A 7 60.60 -8.61 -32.62
C SER A 7 61.84 -7.90 -32.05
N LEU A 8 61.92 -6.57 -32.24
CA LEU A 8 62.31 -5.62 -31.19
C LEU A 8 62.02 -4.15 -31.60
N GLY A 9 61.25 -3.42 -30.76
CA GLY A 9 61.28 -1.95 -30.47
C GLY A 9 61.42 -0.89 -31.60
N ALA A 10 60.99 0.36 -31.47
CA ALA A 10 60.55 1.16 -30.35
C ALA A 10 60.01 2.53 -30.85
N ARG A 11 59.29 3.21 -29.96
CA ARG A 11 59.02 4.67 -29.89
C ARG A 11 58.10 5.30 -30.94
N LEU A 12 56.87 5.56 -30.49
CA LEU A 12 56.23 6.84 -30.74
C LEU A 12 55.98 7.55 -29.40
N ILE A 13 56.56 8.73 -29.31
CA ILE A 13 56.40 9.73 -28.25
C ILE A 13 55.02 10.35 -28.45
N GLY A 14 54.10 10.07 -27.52
CA GLY A 14 52.74 10.61 -27.52
C GLY A 14 52.41 11.19 -26.14
N GLN A 15 52.00 12.45 -26.14
CA GLN A 15 51.90 13.36 -25.01
C GLN A 15 50.99 12.85 -23.87
N LYS A 16 51.40 13.11 -22.63
CA LYS A 16 50.57 12.96 -21.43
C LYS A 16 49.51 14.07 -21.38
N ILE A 17 48.23 13.70 -21.44
CA ILE A 17 47.10 14.57 -21.07
C ILE A 17 46.65 14.13 -19.65
N PRO A 18 46.57 15.01 -18.65
CA PRO A 18 45.95 14.65 -17.38
C PRO A 18 44.44 14.50 -17.60
N LYS A 19 43.93 13.28 -17.46
CA LYS A 19 42.48 13.04 -17.31
C LYS A 19 42.07 13.59 -15.94
N VAL A 20 41.60 14.83 -15.90
CA VAL A 20 40.85 15.35 -14.76
C VAL A 20 39.54 14.59 -14.71
N ALA A 21 39.46 13.60 -13.82
CA ALA A 21 38.22 12.93 -13.48
C ALA A 21 37.36 13.92 -12.70
N VAL A 22 36.54 14.72 -13.41
CA VAL A 22 35.40 15.38 -12.77
C VAL A 22 34.42 14.28 -12.42
N ARG A 23 34.53 13.80 -11.19
CA ARG A 23 33.56 12.91 -10.55
C ARG A 23 32.32 13.75 -10.27
N GLY A 24 31.59 14.06 -11.33
CA GLY A 24 30.23 14.58 -11.24
C GLY A 24 29.38 13.49 -10.60
N VAL A 25 29.08 13.64 -9.32
CA VAL A 25 27.99 12.90 -8.68
C VAL A 25 26.71 13.48 -9.25
N VAL A 26 26.32 12.99 -10.43
CA VAL A 26 24.93 13.08 -10.84
C VAL A 26 24.22 12.05 -9.99
N THR A 27 23.63 12.50 -8.89
CA THR A 27 22.61 11.73 -8.20
C THR A 27 21.42 11.66 -9.17
N SER A 28 21.45 10.73 -10.12
CA SER A 28 20.21 10.23 -10.70
C SER A 28 19.56 9.41 -9.60
N ALA A 29 18.91 10.10 -8.67
CA ALA A 29 17.85 9.53 -7.88
C ALA A 29 16.76 9.15 -8.88
N GLN A 30 16.94 7.98 -9.50
CA GLN A 30 15.85 7.23 -10.05
C GLN A 30 14.94 6.97 -8.85
N ASN A 31 13.96 7.85 -8.66
CA ASN A 31 12.73 7.52 -7.97
C ASN A 31 12.18 6.30 -8.69
N ALA A 32 12.62 5.13 -8.25
CA ALA A 32 12.07 3.84 -8.60
C ALA A 32 10.67 3.82 -7.98
N ASN A 33 9.75 4.48 -8.66
CA ASN A 33 8.33 4.28 -8.50
C ASN A 33 8.10 2.85 -8.98
N ALA A 34 8.32 1.90 -8.07
CA ALA A 34 8.11 0.49 -8.27
C ALA A 34 6.63 0.32 -8.54
N GLN A 35 6.28 0.31 -9.82
CA GLN A 35 4.94 -0.01 -10.27
C GLN A 35 4.70 -1.47 -9.87
N VAL A 36 4.00 -1.65 -8.74
CA VAL A 36 3.52 -2.96 -8.30
C VAL A 36 2.58 -3.45 -9.40
N LYS A 37 3.10 -4.35 -10.23
CA LYS A 37 2.34 -5.05 -11.27
C LYS A 37 1.20 -5.77 -10.56
N GLN A 38 -0.03 -5.33 -10.83
CA GLN A 38 -1.22 -5.89 -10.18
C GLN A 38 -1.33 -7.38 -10.50
N GLU A 39 -1.08 -8.20 -9.49
CA GLU A 39 -1.24 -9.64 -9.57
C GLU A 39 -2.74 -9.97 -9.62
N LYS A 40 -3.09 -11.00 -10.41
CA LYS A 40 -4.47 -11.44 -10.56
C LYS A 40 -4.96 -11.98 -9.23
N THR A 41 -5.76 -11.21 -8.51
CA THR A 41 -6.33 -11.60 -7.23
C THR A 41 -7.51 -12.55 -7.47
N SER A 42 -7.52 -13.67 -6.75
CA SER A 42 -8.68 -14.55 -6.66
C SER A 42 -9.56 -14.06 -5.51
N PHE A 43 -10.81 -13.72 -5.82
CA PHE A 43 -11.78 -13.25 -4.84
C PHE A 43 -12.66 -14.41 -4.36
N GLY A 44 -13.15 -14.34 -3.12
CA GLY A 44 -14.13 -15.30 -2.57
C GLY A 44 -13.58 -16.31 -1.57
N ASN A 45 -12.25 -16.46 -1.46
CA ASN A 45 -11.65 -17.27 -0.40
C ASN A 45 -11.58 -16.46 0.92
N LEU A 46 -12.72 -16.35 1.61
CA LEU A 46 -12.84 -15.65 2.89
C LEU A 46 -12.64 -16.63 4.05
N LYS A 47 -11.64 -16.37 4.91
CA LYS A 47 -11.41 -17.18 6.11
C LYS A 47 -12.50 -16.90 7.15
N ASP A 48 -12.75 -17.88 8.02
CA ASP A 48 -13.74 -17.72 9.09
C ASP A 48 -13.39 -16.60 10.08
N SER A 49 -12.09 -16.35 10.33
CA SER A 49 -11.62 -15.24 11.18
C SER A 49 -11.82 -13.85 10.55
N ASP A 50 -11.95 -13.78 9.22
CA ASP A 50 -12.15 -12.51 8.50
C ASP A 50 -13.65 -12.15 8.42
N ARG A 51 -14.54 -13.03 8.92
CA ARG A 51 -15.99 -12.78 8.98
C ARG A 51 -16.29 -11.77 10.09
N ILE A 52 -16.87 -10.65 9.70
CA ILE A 52 -17.37 -9.64 10.65
C ILE A 52 -18.58 -10.20 11.44
N PHE A 53 -19.43 -11.01 10.82
CA PHE A 53 -20.60 -11.61 11.46
C PHE A 53 -20.32 -13.05 11.90
N THR A 54 -19.68 -13.20 13.05
CA THR A 54 -19.21 -14.48 13.59
C THR A 54 -20.35 -15.38 14.12
N ASN A 55 -21.45 -14.82 14.62
CA ASN A 55 -22.60 -15.57 15.12
C ASN A 55 -23.81 -15.57 14.16
N LEU A 56 -23.57 -15.65 12.85
CA LEU A 56 -24.63 -15.59 11.85
C LEU A 56 -25.68 -16.71 12.00
N TYR A 57 -25.25 -17.89 12.46
CA TYR A 57 -26.11 -19.07 12.61
C TYR A 57 -26.71 -19.24 14.02
N GLY A 58 -26.48 -18.30 14.94
CA GLY A 58 -27.02 -18.37 16.31
C GLY A 58 -26.50 -19.55 17.15
N ARG A 59 -25.36 -20.15 16.78
CA ARG A 59 -24.73 -21.25 17.54
C ARG A 59 -24.18 -20.78 18.89
N HIS A 60 -23.93 -19.48 19.03
CA HIS A 60 -23.49 -18.85 20.27
C HIS A 60 -24.59 -17.98 20.85
N ASP A 61 -24.46 -17.65 22.15
CA ASP A 61 -25.40 -16.77 22.83
C ASP A 61 -25.49 -15.41 22.13
N TYR A 62 -26.71 -15.02 21.73
CA TYR A 62 -26.99 -13.73 21.09
C TYR A 62 -27.12 -12.60 22.13
N ARG A 63 -27.14 -12.93 23.42
CA ARG A 63 -27.25 -11.96 24.50
C ARG A 63 -25.91 -11.25 24.73
N LEU A 64 -25.95 -10.22 25.59
CA LEU A 64 -24.82 -9.35 25.89
C LEU A 64 -23.55 -10.11 26.30
N LYS A 65 -23.68 -11.17 27.10
CA LYS A 65 -22.52 -11.97 27.54
C LYS A 65 -21.81 -12.66 26.37
N GLY A 66 -22.57 -13.23 25.43
CA GLY A 66 -22.02 -13.81 24.21
C GLY A 66 -21.48 -12.77 23.23
N ALA A 67 -22.04 -11.55 23.22
CA ALA A 67 -21.52 -10.45 22.40
C ALA A 67 -20.15 -9.97 22.90
N LEU A 68 -20.04 -9.73 24.21
CA LEU A 68 -18.78 -9.35 24.87
C LEU A 68 -17.65 -10.36 24.62
N SER A 69 -17.96 -11.67 24.64
CA SER A 69 -16.95 -12.71 24.41
C SER A 69 -16.46 -12.79 22.96
N ARG A 70 -17.24 -12.32 21.98
CA ARG A 70 -16.85 -12.24 20.56
C ARG A 70 -16.10 -10.95 20.22
N GLY A 71 -15.96 -10.02 21.16
CA GLY A 71 -15.38 -8.71 20.94
C GLY A 71 -16.38 -7.65 20.45
N ASP A 72 -17.68 -7.96 20.41
CA ASP A 72 -18.70 -6.94 20.25
C ASP A 72 -18.61 -5.97 21.46
N TRP A 73 -18.77 -4.66 21.22
CA TRP A 73 -18.59 -3.60 22.23
C TRP A 73 -17.15 -3.35 22.71
N HIS A 74 -16.14 -3.95 22.06
CA HIS A 74 -14.74 -3.66 22.37
C HIS A 74 -14.35 -2.24 21.93
N LYS A 75 -13.81 -1.44 22.86
CA LYS A 75 -13.28 -0.07 22.61
C LYS A 75 -14.28 0.92 22.01
N THR A 76 -15.58 0.68 22.14
CA THR A 76 -16.61 1.60 21.62
C THR A 76 -16.49 3.01 22.20
N LYS A 77 -16.15 3.13 23.49
CA LYS A 77 -15.90 4.44 24.13
C LYS A 77 -14.73 5.19 23.48
N GLU A 78 -13.63 4.50 23.18
CA GLU A 78 -12.46 5.10 22.53
C GLU A 78 -12.80 5.56 21.11
N ILE A 79 -13.59 4.78 20.37
CA ILE A 79 -14.03 5.14 19.01
C ILE A 79 -14.89 6.41 19.05
N ILE A 80 -15.82 6.51 19.99
CA ILE A 80 -16.67 7.71 20.15
C ILE A 80 -15.84 8.94 20.50
N LEU A 81 -14.85 8.80 21.37
CA LEU A 81 -13.99 9.90 21.79
C LEU A 81 -13.10 10.45 20.66
N LYS A 82 -12.83 9.68 19.60
CA LYS A 82 -12.09 10.16 18.42
C LYS A 82 -12.89 11.17 17.59
N GLY A 83 -14.20 11.30 17.82
CA GLY A 83 -15.06 12.25 17.14
C GLY A 83 -15.64 11.74 15.82
N SER A 84 -16.69 12.41 15.34
CA SER A 84 -17.43 12.06 14.13
C SER A 84 -16.58 12.09 12.88
N ASP A 85 -15.67 13.08 12.77
CA ASP A 85 -14.88 13.31 11.56
C ASP A 85 -13.89 12.18 11.31
N TRP A 86 -13.30 11.65 12.38
CA TRP A 86 -12.41 10.50 12.30
C TRP A 86 -13.15 9.24 11.83
N ILE A 87 -14.34 8.98 12.39
CA ILE A 87 -15.17 7.84 12.00
C ILE A 87 -15.58 7.96 10.52
N LEU A 88 -15.93 9.15 10.07
CA LEU A 88 -16.28 9.44 8.69
C LEU A 88 -15.11 9.14 7.73
N GLY A 89 -13.90 9.57 8.10
CA GLY A 89 -12.69 9.31 7.35
C GLY A 89 -12.37 7.83 7.23
N GLU A 90 -12.51 7.09 8.33
CA GLU A 90 -12.27 5.64 8.36
C GLU A 90 -13.29 4.89 7.49
N LEU A 91 -14.58 5.28 7.55
CA LEU A 91 -15.62 4.70 6.69
C LEU A 91 -15.36 4.98 5.20
N LYS A 92 -14.96 6.20 4.85
CA LYS A 92 -14.59 6.54 3.46
C LYS A 92 -13.38 5.74 2.98
N THR A 93 -12.35 5.60 3.82
CA THR A 93 -11.13 4.86 3.51
C THR A 93 -11.40 3.37 3.33
N SER A 94 -12.32 2.80 4.12
CA SER A 94 -12.73 1.39 4.02
C SER A 94 -13.45 1.05 2.72
N GLY A 95 -13.90 2.05 1.94
CA GLY A 95 -14.67 1.83 0.71
C GLY A 95 -16.03 1.18 0.96
N LEU A 96 -16.56 1.26 2.18
CA LEU A 96 -17.83 0.64 2.53
C LEU A 96 -18.99 1.31 1.78
N ARG A 97 -19.60 0.57 0.85
CA ARG A 97 -20.80 0.98 0.11
C ARG A 97 -22.08 0.49 0.77
N GLY A 98 -23.17 1.24 0.69
CA GLY A 98 -24.47 0.87 1.24
C GLY A 98 -24.90 -0.56 0.89
N ARG A 99 -25.25 -1.35 1.91
CA ARG A 99 -25.68 -2.76 1.77
C ARG A 99 -27.19 -2.92 1.55
N GLY A 100 -27.97 -1.83 1.56
CA GLY A 100 -29.42 -1.81 1.39
C GLY A 100 -29.91 -1.75 -0.07
N GLY A 101 -29.16 -2.27 -1.04
CA GLY A 101 -29.58 -2.33 -2.46
C GLY A 101 -29.39 -1.03 -3.27
N ALA A 102 -29.46 0.15 -2.65
CA ALA A 102 -29.26 1.44 -3.35
C ALA A 102 -27.78 1.77 -3.64
N GLY A 103 -26.83 1.10 -2.99
CA GLY A 103 -25.41 1.33 -3.20
C GLY A 103 -24.94 2.78 -2.91
N SER A 104 -25.68 3.57 -2.15
CA SER A 104 -25.29 4.94 -1.85
C SER A 104 -24.14 4.99 -0.84
N ILE A 105 -23.15 5.83 -1.14
CA ILE A 105 -22.23 6.41 -0.16
C ILE A 105 -22.82 7.77 0.23
N GLY A 106 -23.77 7.79 1.16
CA GLY A 106 -24.53 9.00 1.50
C GLY A 106 -23.66 10.04 2.20
N TYR A 107 -22.97 10.89 1.45
CA TYR A 107 -22.38 12.14 1.92
C TYR A 107 -22.80 13.29 1.03
N GLU A 108 -24.08 13.62 1.06
CA GLU A 108 -24.58 14.93 0.65
C GLU A 108 -25.88 15.21 1.39
N VAL A 109 -25.75 15.51 2.69
CA VAL A 109 -26.77 16.31 3.37
C VAL A 109 -26.13 17.68 3.46
N GLY A 110 -26.47 18.53 2.48
CA GLY A 110 -26.05 19.92 2.47
C GLY A 110 -26.56 20.61 3.72
N ILE A 111 -25.67 20.82 4.69
CA ILE A 111 -25.75 21.98 5.58
C ILE A 111 -25.39 23.20 4.75
N HIS A 112 -26.31 23.59 3.87
CA HIS A 112 -26.30 24.91 3.27
C HIS A 112 -27.01 25.82 4.27
N GLU A 113 -26.25 26.30 5.24
CA GLU A 113 -26.61 27.46 6.03
C GLU A 113 -26.72 28.63 5.04
N GLN A 114 -27.95 29.03 4.74
CA GLN A 114 -28.24 30.26 3.99
C GLN A 114 -28.18 31.42 5.00
N PRO A 115 -27.69 32.60 4.56
CA PRO A 115 -27.30 33.72 5.42
C PRO A 115 -28.42 34.31 6.28
#